data_AF-A0A7X8J516-F1
#
_entry.id   AF-A0A7X8J516-F1
#
_cell.length_a   1.000
_cell.length_b   1.000
_cell.length_c   1.000
_cell.angle_alpha   90.00
_cell.angle_beta   90.00
_cell.angle_gamma   90.00
#
_symmetry.space_group_name_H-M   'P 1'
#
loop_
_entity.id
_entity.type
_entity.pdbx_description
1 polymer ?
#
loop_
_entity_poly.entity_id
_entity_poly.type
_entity_poly.pdbx_seq_one_letter_code
_entity_poly.pdbx_strand_id
1 'polypeptide(L)'
;MKKYISICLLMFNITFIYSQIPENDDNWQLEFEDEFTIPTLLDTYYSPRVYVNSLIHGDCAVSCTQELQCYQKANIEYQDGILKLVAKKERIYERLNVFEPETAILSDGIQNKRWFDYTSGAIMTHSRESYGYFEIRCKIPKGKGFWPAFWLYHDPGCNKGREIDILELNGEASITANNYGATIHYSYISGTECKGGSSGMQIQNLPDLSLDYHTYSVEWTPSKVLFYLDNKLVRFLNHTYVPSEGMHIIVNLAIDPWYSPNFSNFVSKSLDIDYIKYYKLKMDCGDPITSSEGNNFNFSNFDYKVKKSFSINNSTLIIGSKVTLRATDFIEFTQNFNVPIGAEFNAITVPCH
;
A
#
# COMPACT_ATOMS: atom_id res chain seq x y z
N MET A 1 1.83 42.87 -34.95
CA MET A 1 1.51 42.41 -33.59
C MET A 1 0.02 42.09 -33.51
N LYS A 2 -0.37 40.82 -33.69
CA LYS A 2 -1.75 40.37 -33.49
C LYS A 2 -1.83 39.65 -32.15
N LYS A 3 -2.74 40.12 -31.29
CA LYS A 3 -3.03 39.62 -29.95
C LYS A 3 -3.89 38.34 -30.04
N TYR A 4 -3.67 37.45 -29.08
CA TYR A 4 -4.22 36.10 -28.88
C TYR A 4 -5.74 35.95 -28.96
N ILE A 5 -6.17 34.72 -29.31
CA ILE A 5 -7.22 34.00 -28.58
C ILE A 5 -6.72 32.56 -28.38
N SER A 6 -6.26 32.24 -27.16
CA SER A 6 -6.05 30.86 -26.72
C SER A 6 -7.36 30.41 -26.08
N ILE A 7 -8.04 29.44 -26.69
CA ILE A 7 -9.30 28.91 -26.18
C ILE A 7 -8.95 27.93 -25.06
N CYS A 8 -8.99 28.40 -23.81
CA CYS A 8 -9.16 27.54 -22.65
C CYS A 8 -10.62 27.06 -22.64
N LEU A 9 -10.87 25.88 -23.21
CA LEU A 9 -12.10 25.13 -22.98
C LEU A 9 -12.00 24.46 -21.61
N LEU A 10 -12.40 25.22 -20.58
CA LEU A 10 -12.76 24.68 -19.27
C LEU A 10 -14.10 23.94 -19.41
N MET A 11 -14.04 22.71 -19.92
CA MET A 11 -15.09 21.73 -19.71
C MET A 11 -14.93 21.23 -18.27
N PHE A 12 -15.78 21.71 -17.37
CA PHE A 12 -16.07 21.03 -16.10
C PHE A 12 -16.80 19.72 -16.42
N ASN A 13 -16.08 18.76 -16.99
CA ASN A 13 -16.38 17.37 -16.74
C ASN A 13 -15.63 17.04 -15.46
N ILE A 14 -16.34 16.46 -14.49
CA ILE A 14 -15.70 15.73 -13.41
C ILE A 14 -15.02 14.55 -14.10
N THR A 15 -13.83 14.77 -14.66
CA THR A 15 -12.93 13.71 -15.05
C THR A 15 -12.60 13.03 -13.75
N PHE A 16 -13.24 11.88 -13.51
CA PHE A 16 -12.66 10.85 -12.67
C PHE A 16 -11.19 10.79 -13.08
N ILE A 17 -10.29 11.17 -12.17
CA ILE A 17 -8.89 10.81 -12.32
C ILE A 17 -8.92 9.29 -12.21
N TYR A 18 -9.08 8.61 -13.34
CA TYR A 18 -9.07 7.16 -13.37
C TYR A 18 -7.71 6.71 -12.87
N SER A 19 -7.73 5.72 -11.98
CA SER A 19 -6.56 5.23 -11.29
C SER A 19 -5.54 4.72 -12.30
N GLN A 20 -4.28 5.15 -12.16
CA GLN A 20 -3.13 4.63 -12.92
C GLN A 20 -2.71 3.27 -12.34
N ILE A 21 -3.66 2.35 -12.24
CA ILE A 21 -3.45 1.01 -11.71
C ILE A 21 -2.74 0.12 -12.73
N PRO A 22 -1.96 -0.87 -12.26
CA PRO A 22 -1.28 -1.83 -13.13
C PRO A 22 -2.17 -2.53 -14.17
N GLU A 23 -3.44 -2.80 -13.85
CA GLU A 23 -4.37 -3.47 -14.78
C GLU A 23 -4.63 -2.66 -16.08
N ASN A 24 -4.54 -1.33 -16.01
CA ASN A 24 -4.87 -0.44 -17.13
C ASN A 24 -3.68 0.44 -17.56
N ASP A 25 -2.49 0.18 -17.04
CA ASP A 25 -1.32 1.01 -17.29
C ASP A 25 -0.08 0.14 -17.55
N ASP A 26 0.27 0.06 -18.83
CA ASP A 26 1.41 -0.69 -19.33
C ASP A 26 2.76 -0.15 -18.81
N ASN A 27 2.81 0.95 -18.04
CA ASN A 27 4.05 1.40 -17.41
C ASN A 27 4.53 0.50 -16.27
N TRP A 28 3.63 -0.29 -15.68
CA TRP A 28 3.94 -1.14 -14.54
C TRP A 28 4.48 -2.50 -14.96
N GLN A 29 5.41 -3.02 -14.17
CA GLN A 29 5.93 -4.38 -14.26
C GLN A 29 5.67 -5.09 -12.93
N LEU A 30 5.05 -6.27 -13.00
CA LEU A 30 4.84 -7.11 -11.83
C LEU A 30 6.19 -7.65 -11.36
N GLU A 31 6.55 -7.38 -10.11
CA GLU A 31 7.79 -7.82 -9.49
C GLU A 31 7.56 -8.96 -8.51
N PHE A 32 6.43 -8.90 -7.81
CA PHE A 32 6.07 -9.86 -6.79
C PHE A 32 4.55 -10.09 -6.79
N GLU A 33 4.17 -11.35 -6.70
CA GLU A 33 2.81 -11.81 -6.50
C GLU A 33 2.85 -13.08 -5.65
N ASP A 34 1.99 -13.12 -4.64
CA ASP A 34 1.63 -14.35 -3.94
C ASP A 34 0.10 -14.49 -3.98
N GLU A 35 -0.37 -15.51 -4.69
CA GLU A 35 -1.79 -15.90 -4.79
C GLU A 35 -2.17 -16.96 -3.74
N PHE A 36 -1.23 -17.34 -2.85
CA PHE A 36 -1.43 -18.30 -1.75
C PHE A 36 -2.02 -19.66 -2.16
N THR A 37 -1.86 -20.03 -3.44
CA THR A 37 -2.30 -21.31 -4.02
C THR A 37 -1.53 -22.52 -3.48
N ILE A 38 -0.36 -22.28 -2.88
CA ILE A 38 0.47 -23.27 -2.19
C ILE A 38 0.85 -22.64 -0.84
N PRO A 39 0.92 -23.41 0.27
CA PRO A 39 1.46 -22.91 1.53
C PRO A 39 2.94 -22.52 1.38
N THR A 40 3.21 -21.31 0.91
CA THR A 40 4.55 -20.72 0.68
C THR A 40 5.13 -20.17 1.99
N LEU A 41 5.07 -20.94 3.08
CA LEU A 41 5.92 -20.74 4.27
C LEU A 41 7.06 -21.77 4.30
N LEU A 42 7.63 -22.07 3.13
CA LEU A 42 8.89 -22.81 3.03
C LEU A 42 10.05 -21.83 3.22
N ASP A 43 10.57 -21.92 4.43
CA ASP A 43 11.66 -21.23 5.13
C ASP A 43 13.00 -21.19 4.35
N THR A 44 13.01 -20.67 3.14
CA THR A 44 14.23 -20.39 2.39
C THR A 44 14.47 -18.89 2.37
N TYR A 45 15.42 -18.44 3.18
CA TYR A 45 15.91 -17.07 3.34
C TYR A 45 16.14 -16.26 2.04
N TYR A 46 16.14 -16.90 0.88
CA TYR A 46 16.39 -16.30 -0.45
C TYR A 46 15.14 -16.05 -1.30
N SER A 47 13.93 -16.38 -0.82
CA SER A 47 12.71 -16.11 -1.57
C SER A 47 12.06 -14.80 -1.08
N PRO A 48 11.72 -13.87 -2.00
CA PRO A 48 10.95 -12.66 -1.65
C PRO A 48 9.54 -12.99 -1.14
N ARG A 49 9.10 -14.24 -1.30
CA ARG A 49 7.83 -14.78 -0.79
C ARG A 49 7.87 -15.23 0.66
N VAL A 50 9.03 -15.21 1.32
CA VAL A 50 9.12 -15.74 2.68
C VAL A 50 8.72 -14.66 3.65
N TYR A 51 7.61 -14.94 4.33
CA TYR A 51 7.10 -14.14 5.40
C TYR A 51 7.66 -14.62 6.73
N VAL A 52 8.17 -13.71 7.54
CA VAL A 52 8.48 -14.03 8.94
C VAL A 52 7.23 -13.81 9.79
N ASN A 53 7.01 -14.72 10.74
CA ASN A 53 5.95 -14.61 11.75
C ASN A 53 6.28 -13.55 12.83
N SER A 54 7.45 -12.92 12.75
CA SER A 54 7.89 -11.94 13.74
C SER A 54 7.83 -10.53 13.17
N LEU A 55 7.05 -9.67 13.82
CA LEU A 55 7.01 -8.24 13.53
C LEU A 55 8.21 -7.54 14.18
N ILE A 56 8.60 -6.39 13.61
CA ILE A 56 9.74 -5.57 14.04
C ILE A 56 9.65 -5.16 15.54
N HIS A 57 8.47 -5.23 16.15
CA HIS A 57 8.22 -4.83 17.54
C HIS A 57 7.95 -6.00 18.53
N GLY A 58 8.22 -7.24 18.11
CA GLY A 58 8.01 -8.44 18.94
C GLY A 58 6.68 -9.13 18.65
N ASP A 59 6.60 -10.40 19.05
CA ASP A 59 5.50 -11.29 18.64
C ASP A 59 4.25 -11.07 19.50
N CYS A 60 4.37 -10.64 20.77
CA CYS A 60 3.19 -10.38 21.61
C CYS A 60 3.08 -8.93 22.04
N ALA A 61 1.84 -8.41 22.04
CA ALA A 61 1.43 -7.15 22.65
C ALA A 61 2.45 -6.02 22.40
N VAL A 62 2.56 -5.61 21.14
CA VAL A 62 3.50 -4.58 20.67
C VAL A 62 3.52 -3.41 21.66
N SER A 63 4.66 -3.28 22.36
CA SER A 63 4.77 -2.51 23.60
C SER A 63 4.41 -1.02 23.49
N CYS A 64 4.42 -0.46 22.27
CA CYS A 64 4.03 0.92 22.00
C CYS A 64 2.53 1.11 21.73
N THR A 65 1.80 0.09 21.28
CA THR A 65 0.39 0.16 20.86
C THR A 65 -0.58 -0.48 21.85
N GLN A 66 -0.07 -1.21 22.85
CA GLN A 66 -0.88 -1.93 23.87
C GLN A 66 -1.83 -2.99 23.28
N GLU A 67 -1.53 -3.49 22.08
CA GLU A 67 -2.25 -4.59 21.43
C GLU A 67 -2.39 -5.82 22.35
N LEU A 68 -3.48 -6.58 22.20
CA LEU A 68 -3.79 -7.68 23.13
C LEU A 68 -3.27 -9.06 22.71
N GLN A 69 -3.00 -9.26 21.43
CA GLN A 69 -2.69 -10.56 20.86
C GLN A 69 -1.20 -10.89 20.91
N CYS A 70 -0.91 -12.19 20.89
CA CYS A 70 0.38 -12.69 20.46
C CYS A 70 0.31 -13.29 19.06
N TYR A 71 1.13 -12.81 18.14
CA TYR A 71 1.28 -13.34 16.80
C TYR A 71 1.94 -14.71 16.82
N GLN A 72 1.31 -15.69 16.17
CA GLN A 72 1.70 -17.08 16.22
C GLN A 72 1.64 -17.70 14.82
N LYS A 73 2.63 -18.51 14.48
CA LYS A 73 2.66 -19.25 13.21
C LYS A 73 1.44 -20.16 13.04
N ALA A 74 0.92 -20.70 14.15
CA ALA A 74 -0.28 -21.54 14.18
C ALA A 74 -1.58 -20.79 13.85
N ASN A 75 -1.53 -19.46 13.75
CA ASN A 75 -2.64 -18.60 13.37
C ASN A 75 -2.54 -18.14 11.91
N ILE A 76 -1.59 -18.70 11.16
CA ILE A 76 -1.46 -18.51 9.72
C ILE A 76 -1.94 -19.79 9.05
N GLU A 77 -3.11 -19.73 8.44
CA GLU A 77 -3.78 -20.89 7.84
C GLU A 77 -3.94 -20.69 6.33
N TYR A 78 -3.88 -21.79 5.56
CA TYR A 78 -4.09 -21.78 4.12
C TYR A 78 -5.28 -22.66 3.79
N GLN A 79 -6.23 -22.10 3.06
CA GLN A 79 -7.41 -22.85 2.65
C GLN A 79 -7.89 -22.37 1.28
N ASP A 80 -7.97 -23.27 0.31
CA ASP A 80 -8.57 -23.03 -1.01
C ASP A 80 -8.03 -21.79 -1.74
N GLY A 81 -6.70 -21.58 -1.68
CA GLY A 81 -6.04 -20.41 -2.29
C GLY A 81 -6.14 -19.13 -1.47
N ILE A 82 -6.70 -19.17 -0.26
CA ILE A 82 -6.81 -18.04 0.64
C ILE A 82 -5.84 -18.21 1.81
N LEU A 83 -5.00 -17.19 2.04
CA LEU A 83 -4.24 -17.04 3.27
C LEU A 83 -5.15 -16.44 4.36
N LYS A 84 -5.16 -17.04 5.54
CA LYS A 84 -5.96 -16.59 6.68
C LYS A 84 -5.04 -16.23 7.84
N LEU A 85 -5.13 -14.97 8.28
CA LEU A 85 -4.54 -14.55 9.55
C LEU A 85 -5.65 -14.60 10.61
N VAL A 86 -5.59 -15.60 11.48
CA VAL A 86 -6.70 -15.97 12.37
C VAL A 86 -6.47 -15.44 13.78
N ALA A 87 -7.26 -14.47 14.21
CA ALA A 87 -7.36 -14.07 15.62
C ALA A 87 -8.15 -15.12 16.41
N LYS A 88 -7.62 -15.58 17.55
CA LYS A 88 -8.26 -16.58 18.43
C LYS A 88 -8.28 -16.06 19.87
N LYS A 89 -9.38 -16.35 20.58
CA LYS A 89 -9.44 -16.21 22.03
C LYS A 89 -8.90 -17.49 22.66
N GLU A 90 -7.60 -17.52 22.86
CA GLU A 90 -6.90 -18.65 23.46
C GLU A 90 -5.78 -18.18 24.37
N ARG A 91 -5.62 -18.90 25.47
CA ARG A 91 -4.68 -18.52 26.51
C ARG A 91 -3.34 -19.19 26.29
N ILE A 92 -2.28 -18.40 26.14
CA ILE A 92 -0.91 -18.88 25.94
C ILE A 92 0.06 -18.26 26.96
N TYR A 93 1.20 -18.91 27.16
CA TYR A 93 2.26 -18.42 28.05
C TYR A 93 3.54 -18.20 27.25
N GLU A 94 3.82 -16.94 26.89
CA GLU A 94 4.88 -16.58 25.95
C GLU A 94 5.61 -15.30 26.36
N ARG A 95 6.75 -14.99 25.73
CA ARG A 95 7.50 -13.74 25.90
C ARG A 95 6.86 -12.59 25.12
N LEU A 96 6.74 -11.43 25.76
CA LEU A 96 6.37 -10.17 25.09
C LEU A 96 7.47 -9.73 24.11
N ASN A 97 8.71 -9.71 24.58
CA ASN A 97 9.88 -9.32 23.78
C ASN A 97 10.82 -10.52 23.62
N VAL A 98 10.95 -11.00 22.38
CA VAL A 98 11.78 -12.16 22.02
C VAL A 98 13.29 -11.90 22.20
N PHE A 99 13.70 -10.63 22.21
CA PHE A 99 15.08 -10.20 22.38
C PHE A 99 15.51 -10.09 23.85
N GLU A 100 14.55 -10.11 24.79
CA GLU A 100 14.82 -10.04 26.22
C GLU A 100 14.74 -11.43 26.89
N PRO A 101 15.46 -11.66 28.00
CA PRO A 101 15.33 -12.88 28.79
C PRO A 101 13.91 -13.11 29.30
N GLU A 102 13.49 -14.38 29.46
CA GLU A 102 12.15 -14.73 29.97
C GLU A 102 11.85 -14.16 31.37
N THR A 103 12.88 -13.99 32.19
CA THR A 103 12.80 -13.49 33.57
C THR A 103 13.00 -11.97 33.67
N ALA A 104 13.26 -11.28 32.56
CA ALA A 104 13.41 -9.82 32.58
C ALA A 104 12.10 -9.16 33.00
N ILE A 105 12.19 -8.11 33.81
CA ILE A 105 11.05 -7.22 34.08
C ILE A 105 11.10 -6.12 33.02
N LEU A 106 10.05 -6.02 32.21
CA LEU A 106 10.01 -5.05 31.11
C LEU A 106 9.58 -3.67 31.61
N SER A 107 9.51 -2.69 30.71
CA SER A 107 9.18 -1.28 31.00
C SER A 107 7.81 -1.09 31.68
N ASP A 108 6.90 -2.05 31.51
CA ASP A 108 5.58 -2.08 32.16
C ASP A 108 5.60 -2.65 33.59
N GLY A 109 6.77 -3.07 34.08
CA GLY A 109 6.94 -3.66 35.42
C GLY A 109 6.50 -5.12 35.53
N ILE A 110 6.18 -5.78 34.42
CA ILE A 110 5.74 -7.18 34.37
C ILE A 110 6.86 -8.05 33.78
N GLN A 111 6.97 -9.30 34.25
CA GLN A 111 7.90 -10.27 33.70
C GLN A 111 7.66 -10.48 32.19
N ASN A 112 8.74 -10.60 31.41
CA ASN A 112 8.71 -10.75 29.96
C ASN A 112 7.85 -11.94 29.54
N LYS A 113 8.11 -13.12 30.10
CA LYS A 113 7.27 -14.31 29.89
C LYS A 113 6.04 -14.26 30.79
N ARG A 114 4.85 -14.21 30.19
CA ARG A 114 3.58 -13.98 30.87
C ARG A 114 2.41 -14.60 30.10
N TRP A 115 1.23 -14.57 30.73
CA TRP A 115 0.00 -15.04 30.09
C TRP A 115 -0.57 -13.98 29.15
N PHE A 116 -1.03 -14.42 27.98
CA PHE A 116 -1.83 -13.66 27.04
C PHE A 116 -3.13 -14.42 26.75
N ASP A 117 -4.23 -13.70 26.56
CA ASP A 117 -5.57 -14.29 26.37
C ASP A 117 -6.00 -14.35 24.89
N TYR A 118 -5.16 -13.85 24.00
CA TYR A 118 -5.43 -13.78 22.57
C TYR A 118 -4.19 -14.09 21.74
N THR A 119 -4.41 -14.73 20.60
CA THR A 119 -3.39 -14.96 19.57
C THR A 119 -3.89 -14.47 18.22
N SER A 120 -2.98 -14.19 17.29
CA SER A 120 -3.34 -13.81 15.92
C SER A 120 -2.24 -14.15 14.91
N GLY A 121 -2.47 -13.84 13.63
CA GLY A 121 -1.50 -14.01 12.55
C GLY A 121 -0.92 -12.68 12.07
N ALA A 122 0.36 -12.69 11.74
CA ALA A 122 1.06 -11.62 11.04
C ALA A 122 2.08 -12.20 10.06
N ILE A 123 2.28 -11.50 8.95
CA ILE A 123 3.27 -11.83 7.93
C ILE A 123 4.03 -10.56 7.55
N MET A 124 5.35 -10.70 7.35
CA MET A 124 6.21 -9.61 6.91
C MET A 124 7.24 -10.12 5.89
N THR A 125 7.43 -9.43 4.77
CA THR A 125 8.44 -9.80 3.76
C THR A 125 9.86 -9.65 4.30
N HIS A 126 10.80 -10.50 3.87
CA HIS A 126 12.23 -10.26 4.15
C HIS A 126 12.78 -9.08 3.35
N SER A 127 12.38 -8.94 2.10
CA SER A 127 12.84 -7.83 1.27
C SER A 127 12.16 -6.53 1.68
N ARG A 128 12.87 -5.44 1.42
CA ARG A 128 12.37 -4.08 1.54
C ARG A 128 12.22 -3.54 0.14
N GLU A 129 11.03 -3.09 -0.19
CA GLU A 129 10.73 -2.48 -1.47
C GLU A 129 10.52 -0.99 -1.30
N SER A 130 11.01 -0.19 -2.25
CA SER A 130 10.78 1.25 -2.28
C SER A 130 9.61 1.58 -3.21
N TYR A 131 9.64 2.72 -3.90
CA TYR A 131 8.61 3.17 -4.83
C TYR A 131 8.03 2.06 -5.70
N GLY A 132 6.73 2.14 -5.92
CA GLY A 132 5.99 1.18 -6.73
C GLY A 132 4.50 1.22 -6.48
N TYR A 133 3.81 0.18 -6.96
CA TYR A 133 2.41 -0.05 -6.70
C TYR A 133 2.25 -1.29 -5.84
N PHE A 134 1.62 -1.14 -4.67
CA PHE A 134 1.40 -2.23 -3.71
C PHE A 134 -0.09 -2.48 -3.61
N GLU A 135 -0.50 -3.74 -3.68
CA GLU A 135 -1.90 -4.12 -3.66
C GLU A 135 -2.13 -5.38 -2.84
N ILE A 136 -3.20 -5.38 -2.07
CA ILE A 136 -3.75 -6.57 -1.43
C ILE A 136 -5.22 -6.71 -1.85
N ARG A 137 -5.64 -7.95 -2.13
CA ARG A 137 -7.05 -8.30 -2.17
C ARG A 137 -7.39 -9.12 -0.95
N CYS A 138 -8.22 -8.58 -0.06
CA CYS A 138 -8.58 -9.26 1.18
C CYS A 138 -10.00 -8.95 1.62
N LYS A 139 -10.49 -9.79 2.52
CA LYS A 139 -11.76 -9.66 3.23
C LYS A 139 -11.47 -9.54 4.72
N ILE A 140 -11.84 -8.39 5.28
CA ILE A 140 -11.61 -8.06 6.68
C ILE A 140 -12.59 -8.80 7.62
N PRO A 141 -12.20 -9.08 8.87
CA PRO A 141 -13.11 -9.65 9.85
C PRO A 141 -14.18 -8.64 10.28
N LYS A 142 -15.43 -9.11 10.35
CA LYS A 142 -16.52 -8.35 10.97
C LYS A 142 -16.44 -8.40 12.50
N GLY A 143 -16.49 -7.23 13.14
CA GLY A 143 -16.65 -7.09 14.59
C GLY A 143 -15.71 -6.06 15.23
N LYS A 144 -16.15 -5.43 16.31
CA LYS A 144 -15.41 -4.37 17.01
C LYS A 144 -14.15 -4.91 17.65
N GLY A 145 -13.10 -4.11 17.62
CA GLY A 145 -11.81 -4.42 18.25
C GLY A 145 -10.87 -5.25 17.37
N PHE A 146 -11.32 -5.78 16.23
CA PHE A 146 -10.39 -6.32 15.24
C PHE A 146 -9.74 -5.17 14.47
N TRP A 147 -8.43 -5.24 14.31
CA TRP A 147 -7.59 -4.23 13.67
C TRP A 147 -6.77 -4.88 12.55
N PRO A 148 -7.39 -5.18 11.40
CA PRO A 148 -6.67 -5.63 10.21
C PRO A 148 -5.80 -4.49 9.66
N ALA A 149 -4.60 -4.83 9.20
CA ALA A 149 -3.71 -3.88 8.56
C ALA A 149 -2.96 -4.48 7.36
N PHE A 150 -2.77 -3.67 6.32
CA PHE A 150 -1.80 -3.86 5.23
C PHE A 150 -1.00 -2.58 5.09
N TRP A 151 0.29 -2.66 5.32
CA TRP A 151 1.12 -1.48 5.54
C TRP A 151 2.56 -1.75 5.14
N LEU A 152 3.29 -0.67 4.92
CA LEU A 152 4.70 -0.67 4.61
C LEU A 152 5.44 -0.05 5.79
N TYR A 153 6.48 -0.70 6.29
CA TYR A 153 7.25 -0.14 7.39
C TYR A 153 8.74 -0.45 7.34
N HIS A 154 9.53 0.53 7.76
CA HIS A 154 10.93 0.34 8.12
C HIS A 154 11.36 1.38 9.14
N ASP A 155 11.94 0.91 10.26
CA ASP A 155 12.66 1.77 11.20
C ASP A 155 14.15 1.42 11.24
N PRO A 156 15.04 2.29 10.73
CA PRO A 156 16.47 2.14 10.90
C PRO A 156 16.98 2.66 12.26
N GLY A 157 16.08 3.08 13.17
CA GLY A 157 16.37 3.63 14.49
C GLY A 157 16.37 5.17 14.54
N CYS A 158 16.43 5.73 15.76
CA CYS A 158 16.46 7.17 16.03
C CYS A 158 15.24 7.96 15.51
N ASN A 159 14.02 7.44 15.67
CA ASN A 159 12.78 8.04 15.15
C ASN A 159 12.83 8.27 13.63
N LYS A 160 13.51 7.41 12.87
CA LYS A 160 13.55 7.48 11.40
C LYS A 160 12.57 6.51 10.73
N GLY A 161 11.64 5.95 11.50
CA GLY A 161 10.53 5.17 11.00
C GLY A 161 9.89 5.81 9.77
N ARG A 162 9.59 4.97 8.79
CA ARG A 162 8.77 5.25 7.62
C ARG A 162 7.62 4.28 7.63
N GLU A 163 6.42 4.81 7.44
CA GLU A 163 5.19 4.02 7.47
C GLU A 163 4.23 4.49 6.39
N ILE A 164 3.65 3.56 5.66
CA ILE A 164 2.52 3.81 4.76
C ILE A 164 1.45 2.76 5.06
N ASP A 165 0.35 3.21 5.65
CA ASP A 165 -0.78 2.36 6.04
C ASP A 165 -1.81 2.35 4.91
N ILE A 166 -1.73 1.30 4.10
CA ILE A 166 -2.56 1.10 2.91
C ILE A 166 -3.93 0.57 3.32
N LEU A 167 -4.02 -0.20 4.39
CA LEU A 167 -5.27 -0.55 5.04
C LEU A 167 -5.05 -0.49 6.53
N GLU A 168 -5.87 0.29 7.20
CA GLU A 168 -5.91 0.30 8.65
C GLU A 168 -7.34 0.59 9.12
N LEU A 169 -7.86 -0.29 9.97
CA LEU A 169 -9.13 -0.08 10.66
C LEU A 169 -8.87 -0.06 12.15
N ASN A 170 -9.02 1.10 12.79
CA ASN A 170 -8.94 1.15 14.25
C ASN A 170 -10.11 0.34 14.86
N GLY A 171 -9.92 -0.17 16.08
CA GLY A 171 -10.90 -1.06 16.72
C GLY A 171 -12.26 -0.40 16.96
N GLU A 172 -12.36 0.93 16.89
CA GLU A 172 -13.61 1.69 17.00
C GLU A 172 -14.53 1.51 15.80
N ALA A 173 -13.94 1.50 14.59
CA ALA A 173 -14.67 1.57 13.32
C ALA A 173 -15.40 0.27 12.96
N SER A 174 -14.97 -0.88 13.49
CA SER A 174 -15.36 -2.21 12.99
C SER A 174 -16.73 -2.74 13.43
N ILE A 175 -17.54 -1.99 14.19
CA ILE A 175 -18.96 -2.33 14.46
C ILE A 175 -19.99 -1.43 13.74
N THR A 176 -19.66 -0.18 13.42
CA THR A 176 -20.69 0.81 13.00
C THR A 176 -20.39 1.62 11.76
N ALA A 177 -19.19 1.58 11.17
CA ALA A 177 -18.90 2.46 10.06
C ALA A 177 -17.98 1.77 9.04
N ASN A 178 -18.48 1.46 7.85
CA ASN A 178 -18.37 2.30 6.64
C ASN A 178 -17.11 3.22 6.52
N ASN A 179 -16.06 2.99 7.29
CA ASN A 179 -14.92 3.86 7.45
C ASN A 179 -13.64 3.05 7.23
N TYR A 180 -12.74 3.56 6.39
CA TYR A 180 -11.43 2.97 6.11
C TYR A 180 -10.34 4.02 6.38
N GLY A 181 -9.31 3.65 7.13
CA GLY A 181 -8.14 4.48 7.37
C GLY A 181 -7.09 4.24 6.29
N ALA A 182 -6.68 5.32 5.63
CA ALA A 182 -5.46 5.36 4.83
C ALA A 182 -4.55 6.39 5.49
N THR A 183 -3.37 5.99 5.96
CA THR A 183 -2.48 6.84 6.76
C THR A 183 -1.05 6.80 6.23
N ILE A 184 -0.31 7.89 6.42
CA ILE A 184 1.14 7.91 6.25
C ILE A 184 1.72 8.45 7.54
N HIS A 185 2.68 7.72 8.11
CA HIS A 185 3.54 8.23 9.18
C HIS A 185 4.93 8.49 8.61
N TYR A 186 5.46 9.66 8.92
CA TYR A 186 6.75 10.11 8.43
C TYR A 186 7.53 10.78 9.54
N SER A 187 8.86 10.66 9.47
CA SER A 187 9.75 11.35 10.38
C SER A 187 10.74 12.22 9.62
N TYR A 188 11.00 13.42 10.13
CA TYR A 188 11.88 14.41 9.53
C TYR A 188 12.86 14.98 10.56
N ILE A 189 14.01 15.46 10.08
CA ILE A 189 15.00 16.13 10.93
C ILE A 189 14.74 17.64 10.85
N SER A 190 14.65 18.29 12.02
CA SER A 190 14.53 19.74 12.14
C SER A 190 15.58 20.25 13.11
N GLY A 191 16.68 20.80 12.61
CA GLY A 191 17.83 21.17 13.43
C GLY A 191 18.61 19.93 13.90
N THR A 192 18.91 19.83 15.20
CA THR A 192 19.56 18.64 15.81
C THR A 192 18.57 17.59 16.32
N GLU A 193 17.27 17.83 16.18
CA GLU A 193 16.22 16.97 16.73
C GLU A 193 15.55 16.11 15.63
N CYS A 194 15.29 14.86 15.96
CA CYS A 194 14.46 13.96 15.15
C CYS A 194 12.99 14.17 15.52
N LYS A 195 12.17 14.63 14.56
CA LYS A 195 10.73 14.87 14.74
C LYS A 195 9.93 13.87 13.91
N GLY A 196 8.74 13.52 14.40
CA GLY A 196 7.76 12.69 13.69
C GLY A 196 6.52 13.49 13.33
N GLY A 197 5.74 12.98 12.37
CA GLY A 197 4.42 13.48 12.00
C GLY A 197 3.61 12.37 11.36
N SER A 198 2.29 12.49 11.42
CA SER A 198 1.39 11.63 10.68
C SER A 198 0.41 12.47 9.87
N SER A 199 0.03 11.94 8.72
CA SER A 199 -1.04 12.47 7.91
C SER A 199 -1.98 11.32 7.63
N GLY A 200 -3.11 11.28 8.33
CA GLY A 200 -4.17 10.28 8.14
C GLY A 200 -5.41 10.86 7.49
N MET A 201 -6.16 10.03 6.77
CA MET A 201 -7.53 10.35 6.37
C MET A 201 -8.42 9.14 6.60
N GLN A 202 -9.54 9.39 7.28
CA GLN A 202 -10.62 8.42 7.44
C GLN A 202 -11.61 8.62 6.30
N ILE A 203 -11.84 7.58 5.53
CA ILE A 203 -12.72 7.59 4.37
C ILE A 203 -14.08 7.09 4.82
N GLN A 204 -15.06 7.98 4.86
CA GLN A 204 -16.36 7.70 5.48
C GLN A 204 -17.44 7.32 4.46
N ASN A 205 -18.56 6.77 4.95
CA ASN A 205 -19.75 6.43 4.16
C ASN A 205 -19.52 5.34 3.09
N LEU A 206 -18.56 4.44 3.31
CA LEU A 206 -18.35 3.24 2.50
C LEU A 206 -19.45 2.19 2.76
N PRO A 207 -19.63 1.17 1.91
CA PRO A 207 -20.40 -0.01 2.30
C PRO A 207 -19.70 -0.78 3.44
N ASP A 208 -20.37 -1.79 4.00
CA ASP A 208 -19.76 -2.73 4.94
C ASP A 208 -18.70 -3.58 4.21
N LEU A 209 -17.44 -3.17 4.33
CA LEU A 209 -16.28 -3.80 3.69
C LEU A 209 -16.00 -5.22 4.21
N SER A 210 -16.66 -5.66 5.29
CA SER A 210 -16.50 -7.03 5.81
C SER A 210 -17.38 -8.06 5.08
N LEU A 211 -18.26 -7.62 4.18
CA LEU A 211 -19.18 -8.51 3.47
C LEU A 211 -18.50 -9.24 2.30
N ASP A 212 -17.52 -8.62 1.66
CA ASP A 212 -16.85 -9.16 0.47
C ASP A 212 -15.34 -8.88 0.50
N TYR A 213 -14.64 -9.40 -0.50
CA TYR A 213 -13.26 -9.05 -0.79
C TYR A 213 -13.18 -7.70 -1.48
N HIS A 214 -12.23 -6.89 -1.06
CA HIS A 214 -11.92 -5.58 -1.63
C HIS A 214 -10.44 -5.50 -1.99
N THR A 215 -10.10 -4.63 -2.96
CA THR A 215 -8.70 -4.31 -3.25
C THR A 215 -8.30 -3.03 -2.55
N TYR A 216 -7.19 -3.09 -1.81
CA TYR A 216 -6.59 -1.94 -1.15
C TYR A 216 -5.19 -1.77 -1.70
N SER A 217 -4.88 -0.57 -2.18
CA SER A 217 -3.60 -0.36 -2.85
C SER A 217 -3.08 1.06 -2.73
N VAL A 218 -1.78 1.18 -2.96
CA VAL A 218 -1.09 2.47 -2.99
C VAL A 218 -0.15 2.54 -4.18
N GLU A 219 -0.17 3.66 -4.89
CA GLU A 219 0.90 4.08 -5.78
C GLU A 219 1.82 5.04 -5.00
N TRP A 220 3.03 4.60 -4.75
CA TRP A 220 4.06 5.36 -4.05
C TRP A 220 5.18 5.72 -5.02
N THR A 221 5.34 7.02 -5.30
CA THR A 221 6.40 7.56 -6.14
C THR A 221 7.18 8.63 -5.38
N PRO A 222 8.33 9.12 -5.89
CA PRO A 222 9.08 10.19 -5.22
C PRO A 222 8.28 11.48 -4.98
N SER A 223 7.24 11.73 -5.76
CA SER A 223 6.48 12.99 -5.75
C SER A 223 5.08 12.88 -5.17
N LYS A 224 4.50 11.67 -5.09
CA LYS A 224 3.12 11.46 -4.67
C LYS A 224 2.92 10.11 -4.00
N VAL A 225 1.90 10.06 -3.14
CA VAL A 225 1.32 8.82 -2.64
C VAL A 225 -0.19 8.85 -2.88
N LEU A 226 -0.68 7.88 -3.64
CA LEU A 226 -2.09 7.77 -4.05
C LEU A 226 -2.65 6.46 -3.51
N PHE A 227 -3.71 6.51 -2.70
CA PHE A 227 -4.37 5.33 -2.16
C PHE A 227 -5.65 5.04 -2.92
N TYR A 228 -5.89 3.75 -3.15
CA TYR A 228 -7.05 3.26 -3.87
C TYR A 228 -7.80 2.21 -3.06
N LEU A 229 -9.12 2.23 -3.21
CA LEU A 229 -10.04 1.20 -2.74
C LEU A 229 -10.88 0.75 -3.92
N ASP A 230 -10.88 -0.55 -4.24
CA ASP A 230 -11.57 -1.12 -5.42
C ASP A 230 -11.26 -0.32 -6.70
N ASN A 231 -9.97 -0.07 -6.92
CA ASN A 231 -9.45 0.69 -8.07
C ASN A 231 -9.93 2.16 -8.15
N LYS A 232 -10.57 2.70 -7.11
CA LYS A 232 -10.99 4.11 -7.06
C LYS A 232 -10.00 4.88 -6.22
N LEU A 233 -9.53 6.02 -6.74
CA LEU A 233 -8.68 6.93 -5.97
C LEU A 233 -9.48 7.46 -4.79
N VAL A 234 -9.03 7.17 -3.57
CA VAL A 234 -9.72 7.58 -2.35
C VAL A 234 -8.90 8.56 -1.53
N ARG A 235 -7.57 8.58 -1.68
CA ARG A 235 -6.69 9.57 -1.05
C ARG A 235 -5.51 9.94 -1.93
N PHE A 236 -5.14 11.23 -1.90
CA PHE A 236 -3.99 11.76 -2.60
C PHE A 236 -3.15 12.63 -1.68
N LEU A 237 -1.84 12.39 -1.68
CA LEU A 237 -0.87 13.19 -0.95
C LEU A 237 0.25 13.63 -1.89
N ASN A 238 0.29 14.94 -2.15
CA ASN A 238 1.46 15.64 -2.67
C ASN A 238 2.22 16.21 -1.47
N HIS A 239 3.14 15.44 -0.91
CA HIS A 239 3.82 15.80 0.33
C HIS A 239 5.32 15.97 0.11
N THR A 240 5.95 16.93 0.80
CA THR A 240 7.41 17.12 0.77
C THR A 240 8.16 15.98 1.48
N TYR A 241 7.42 15.12 2.20
CA TYR A 241 7.97 14.02 2.99
C TYR A 241 7.36 12.69 2.56
N VAL A 242 7.50 12.38 1.26
CA VAL A 242 7.29 11.01 0.78
C VAL A 242 8.53 10.19 1.17
N PRO A 243 8.38 9.05 1.87
CA PRO A 243 9.49 8.15 2.16
C PRO A 243 10.26 7.80 0.87
N SER A 244 11.57 7.57 0.99
CA SER A 244 12.39 7.09 -0.13
C SER A 244 13.09 5.76 0.18
N GLU A 245 13.19 5.42 1.46
CA GLU A 245 13.80 4.21 1.96
C GLU A 245 12.90 3.00 1.68
N GLY A 246 13.50 1.87 1.31
CA GLY A 246 12.75 0.63 1.15
C GLY A 246 12.09 0.17 2.45
N MET A 247 10.86 -0.30 2.36
CA MET A 247 10.03 -0.75 3.47
C MET A 247 9.61 -2.21 3.31
N HIS A 248 9.46 -2.91 4.43
CA HIS A 248 8.89 -4.26 4.43
C HIS A 248 7.39 -4.17 4.16
N ILE A 249 6.85 -5.13 3.42
CA ILE A 249 5.41 -5.31 3.28
C ILE A 249 4.93 -6.11 4.49
N ILE A 250 3.94 -5.59 5.22
CA ILE A 250 3.40 -6.19 6.42
C ILE A 250 1.89 -6.37 6.29
N VAL A 251 1.39 -7.54 6.67
CA VAL A 251 -0.04 -7.79 6.87
C VAL A 251 -0.25 -8.43 8.23
N ASN A 252 -1.17 -7.90 9.02
CA ASN A 252 -1.49 -8.46 10.33
C ASN A 252 -2.97 -8.28 10.67
N LEU A 253 -3.42 -9.06 11.64
CA LEU A 253 -4.70 -8.85 12.31
C LEU A 253 -4.45 -8.59 13.80
N ALA A 254 -4.38 -7.32 14.19
CA ALA A 254 -4.26 -6.93 15.59
C ALA A 254 -5.62 -6.97 16.30
N ILE A 255 -5.56 -6.90 17.63
CA ILE A 255 -6.71 -6.80 18.53
C ILE A 255 -6.53 -5.57 19.41
N ASP A 256 -7.44 -4.62 19.24
CA ASP A 256 -7.44 -3.34 19.93
C ASP A 256 -7.87 -3.50 21.40
N PRO A 257 -7.07 -3.00 22.37
CA PRO A 257 -7.35 -3.14 23.79
C PRO A 257 -8.58 -2.35 24.26
N TRP A 258 -8.88 -1.20 23.65
CA TRP A 258 -9.94 -0.28 24.10
C TRP A 258 -11.34 -0.76 23.74
N TYR A 259 -11.44 -1.66 22.75
CA TYR A 259 -12.72 -2.20 22.29
C TYR A 259 -12.89 -3.69 22.56
N SER A 260 -11.95 -4.24 23.30
CA SER A 260 -11.94 -5.61 23.82
C SER A 260 -13.17 -6.07 24.63
N PRO A 261 -13.93 -5.20 25.35
CA PRO A 261 -15.05 -5.66 26.18
C PRO A 261 -16.20 -6.38 25.46
N ASN A 262 -16.27 -6.34 24.12
CA ASN A 262 -17.27 -7.08 23.31
C ASN A 262 -16.81 -8.47 22.85
N PHE A 263 -15.60 -8.92 23.24
CA PHE A 263 -15.04 -10.23 22.89
C PHE A 263 -15.48 -11.39 23.80
N SER A 264 -16.60 -11.26 24.51
CA SER A 264 -17.09 -12.34 25.38
C SER A 264 -17.44 -13.62 24.62
N ASN A 265 -17.87 -13.51 23.35
CA ASN A 265 -18.44 -14.63 22.57
C ASN A 265 -17.70 -15.02 21.28
N PHE A 266 -16.57 -14.38 20.91
CA PHE A 266 -15.83 -14.80 19.72
C PHE A 266 -14.88 -15.96 20.05
N VAL A 267 -14.86 -16.98 19.19
CA VAL A 267 -13.89 -18.09 19.26
C VAL A 267 -12.71 -17.78 18.35
N SER A 268 -13.00 -17.48 17.08
CA SER A 268 -12.02 -17.05 16.10
C SER A 268 -12.62 -16.10 15.06
N LYS A 269 -11.77 -15.27 14.46
CA LYS A 269 -12.05 -14.43 13.29
C LYS A 269 -10.78 -14.33 12.44
N SER A 270 -10.93 -14.11 11.14
CA SER A 270 -9.79 -14.05 10.23
C SER A 270 -9.81 -12.83 9.34
N LEU A 271 -8.61 -12.35 9.00
CA LEU A 271 -8.35 -11.57 7.81
C LEU A 271 -8.04 -12.57 6.69
N ASP A 272 -8.90 -12.63 5.70
CA ASP A 272 -8.81 -13.55 4.58
C ASP A 272 -8.18 -12.84 3.39
N ILE A 273 -7.08 -13.35 2.87
CA ILE A 273 -6.25 -12.70 1.85
C ILE A 273 -6.20 -13.60 0.62
N ASP A 274 -6.66 -13.05 -0.51
CA ASP A 274 -6.66 -13.73 -1.80
C ASP A 274 -5.30 -13.60 -2.49
N TYR A 275 -4.77 -12.38 -2.55
CA TYR A 275 -3.42 -12.16 -3.08
C TYR A 275 -2.76 -10.90 -2.50
N ILE A 276 -1.44 -10.84 -2.63
CA ILE A 276 -0.64 -9.62 -2.49
C ILE A 276 0.20 -9.44 -3.75
N LYS A 277 0.21 -8.22 -4.30
CA LYS A 277 1.00 -7.87 -5.49
C LYS A 277 1.85 -6.63 -5.24
N TYR A 278 3.01 -6.61 -5.87
CA TYR A 278 3.90 -5.46 -5.95
C TYR A 278 4.42 -5.26 -7.37
N TYR A 279 4.37 -4.02 -7.83
CA TYR A 279 4.80 -3.61 -9.17
C TYR A 279 5.82 -2.48 -9.09
N LYS A 280 6.80 -2.51 -10.00
CA LYS A 280 7.71 -1.39 -10.25
C LYS A 280 7.36 -0.68 -11.55
N LEU A 281 7.72 0.58 -11.63
CA LEU A 281 7.74 1.28 -12.91
C LEU A 281 8.83 0.72 -13.79
N LYS A 282 8.50 0.40 -15.04
CA LYS A 282 9.53 0.12 -16.05
C LYS A 282 10.25 1.41 -16.38
N MET A 283 11.58 1.42 -16.30
CA MET A 283 12.37 2.63 -16.49
C MET A 283 13.38 2.48 -17.61
N ASP A 284 13.50 3.54 -18.41
CA ASP A 284 14.49 3.71 -19.48
C ASP A 284 14.77 5.21 -19.67
N CYS A 285 15.36 5.78 -18.63
CA CYS A 285 15.43 7.22 -18.40
C CYS A 285 16.47 7.94 -19.25
N GLY A 286 17.29 7.18 -19.99
CA GLY A 286 18.30 7.73 -20.88
C GLY A 286 17.74 8.11 -22.25
N ASP A 287 16.64 7.47 -22.65
CA ASP A 287 16.15 7.49 -24.02
C ASP A 287 15.07 8.57 -24.22
N PRO A 288 15.33 9.64 -24.99
CA PRO A 288 14.30 10.56 -25.41
C PRO A 288 13.48 9.96 -26.56
N ILE A 289 12.19 10.29 -26.61
CA ILE A 289 11.29 9.91 -27.69
C ILE A 289 10.90 11.15 -28.47
N THR A 290 11.21 11.17 -29.76
CA THR A 290 10.72 12.20 -30.69
C THR A 290 9.98 11.50 -31.82
N SER A 291 8.71 11.85 -32.03
CA SER A 291 7.97 11.38 -33.21
C SER A 291 8.57 12.03 -34.46
N SER A 292 8.87 11.24 -35.49
CA SER A 292 9.33 11.77 -36.78
C SER A 292 8.30 12.75 -37.37
N GLU A 293 8.76 13.85 -37.97
CA GLU A 293 7.89 14.83 -38.62
C GLU A 293 6.94 14.15 -39.62
N GLY A 294 5.64 14.47 -39.52
CA GLY A 294 4.61 13.98 -40.44
C GLY A 294 3.99 12.62 -40.12
N ASN A 295 4.49 11.88 -39.12
CA ASN A 295 3.94 10.58 -38.72
C ASN A 295 3.24 10.64 -37.36
N ASN A 296 2.06 10.02 -37.27
CA ASN A 296 1.37 9.79 -36.00
C ASN A 296 2.23 8.90 -35.10
N PHE A 297 2.33 9.25 -33.82
CA PHE A 297 2.94 8.38 -32.82
C PHE A 297 2.09 7.12 -32.63
N ASN A 298 2.72 5.94 -32.68
CA ASN A 298 2.01 4.67 -32.52
C ASN A 298 1.91 4.28 -31.05
N PHE A 299 0.82 4.67 -30.40
CA PHE A 299 0.52 4.31 -29.01
C PHE A 299 0.17 2.83 -28.79
N SER A 300 -0.13 2.06 -29.85
CA SER A 300 -0.56 0.66 -29.71
C SER A 300 0.61 -0.33 -29.61
N ASN A 301 1.82 0.07 -30.01
CA ASN A 301 3.02 -0.77 -30.01
C ASN A 301 4.21 -0.01 -29.42
N PHE A 302 3.94 0.76 -28.36
CA PHE A 302 4.94 1.55 -27.67
C PHE A 302 5.47 0.79 -26.45
N ASP A 303 6.78 0.82 -26.23
CA ASP A 303 7.38 0.33 -24.99
C ASP A 303 7.18 1.38 -23.90
N TYR A 304 6.13 1.21 -23.11
CA TYR A 304 5.68 2.10 -22.03
C TYR A 304 6.65 2.15 -20.83
N LYS A 305 7.95 2.37 -21.05
CA LYS A 305 8.88 2.70 -19.96
C LYS A 305 8.84 4.18 -19.65
N VAL A 306 9.25 4.56 -18.44
CA VAL A 306 9.59 5.94 -18.12
C VAL A 306 10.78 6.34 -19.01
N LYS A 307 10.58 7.34 -19.86
CA LYS A 307 11.60 7.83 -20.81
C LYS A 307 12.26 9.10 -20.30
N LYS A 308 13.33 9.55 -20.96
CA LYS A 308 13.94 10.85 -20.61
C LYS A 308 12.97 12.00 -20.88
N SER A 309 12.43 12.04 -22.08
CA SER A 309 11.47 13.04 -22.53
C SER A 309 10.64 12.53 -23.69
N PHE A 310 9.50 13.18 -23.93
CA PHE A 310 8.71 12.98 -25.14
C PHE A 310 8.53 14.31 -25.87
N SER A 311 8.74 14.28 -27.18
CA SER A 311 8.37 15.34 -28.12
C SER A 311 7.46 14.72 -29.19
N ILE A 312 6.15 14.88 -29.02
CA ILE A 312 5.13 14.25 -29.86
C ILE A 312 4.50 15.29 -30.79
N ASN A 313 4.53 14.99 -32.08
CA ASN A 313 3.95 15.79 -33.15
C ASN A 313 2.73 15.08 -33.71
N ASN A 314 1.75 15.87 -34.14
CA ASN A 314 0.62 15.51 -35.01
C ASN A 314 0.12 14.08 -34.77
N SER A 315 -0.64 13.88 -33.69
CA SER A 315 -1.03 12.55 -33.22
C SER A 315 -2.45 12.56 -32.67
N THR A 316 -3.22 11.50 -32.91
CA THR A 316 -4.57 11.33 -32.39
C THR A 316 -4.68 9.98 -31.70
N LEU A 317 -5.19 9.96 -30.47
CA LEU A 317 -5.41 8.71 -29.76
C LEU A 317 -6.58 7.92 -30.37
N ILE A 318 -6.59 6.61 -30.12
CA ILE A 318 -7.65 5.72 -30.58
C ILE A 318 -8.80 5.80 -29.58
N ILE A 319 -10.06 5.88 -30.06
CA ILE A 319 -11.23 5.83 -29.16
C ILE A 319 -11.19 4.52 -28.35
N GLY A 320 -11.35 4.63 -27.04
CA GLY A 320 -11.25 3.50 -26.10
C GLY A 320 -9.84 3.24 -25.58
N SER A 321 -8.80 3.88 -26.13
CA SER A 321 -7.44 3.72 -25.61
C SER A 321 -7.25 4.48 -24.30
N LYS A 322 -6.51 3.88 -23.37
CA LYS A 322 -6.00 4.54 -22.17
C LYS A 322 -4.48 4.59 -22.28
N VAL A 323 -3.94 5.80 -22.36
CA VAL A 323 -2.50 6.01 -22.58
C VAL A 323 -1.93 6.84 -21.46
N THR A 324 -0.91 6.30 -20.78
CA THR A 324 -0.11 7.03 -19.81
C THR A 324 1.32 7.14 -20.33
N LEU A 325 1.80 8.37 -20.52
CA LEU A 325 3.21 8.65 -20.79
C LEU A 325 3.88 9.16 -19.52
N ARG A 326 5.07 8.63 -19.23
CA ARG A 326 5.86 9.00 -18.06
C ARG A 326 7.27 9.39 -18.49
N ALA A 327 7.74 10.56 -18.08
CA ALA A 327 9.09 11.02 -18.40
C ALA A 327 9.80 11.68 -17.22
N THR A 328 11.13 11.72 -17.25
CA THR A 328 11.92 12.43 -16.22
C THR A 328 11.90 13.94 -16.41
N ASP A 329 12.15 14.40 -17.63
CA ASP A 329 12.44 15.80 -17.90
C ASP A 329 11.17 16.55 -18.31
N PHE A 330 10.57 16.13 -19.43
CA PHE A 330 9.36 16.77 -19.96
C PHE A 330 8.59 15.86 -20.93
N ILE A 331 7.32 16.19 -21.11
CA ILE A 331 6.45 15.65 -22.15
C ILE A 331 5.87 16.86 -22.89
N GLU A 332 6.24 17.04 -24.15
CA GLU A 332 5.77 18.14 -24.98
C GLU A 332 4.99 17.65 -26.19
N PHE A 333 3.91 18.38 -26.50
CA PHE A 333 3.11 18.19 -27.70
C PHE A 333 3.32 19.40 -28.60
N THR A 334 4.03 19.18 -29.69
CA THR A 334 4.61 20.25 -30.49
C THR A 334 3.64 20.72 -31.59
N GLN A 335 2.75 19.83 -32.08
CA GLN A 335 1.69 20.13 -33.05
C GLN A 335 0.50 19.17 -32.89
N ASN A 336 -0.74 19.64 -33.14
CA ASN A 336 -2.00 18.87 -33.26
C ASN A 336 -2.06 17.53 -32.51
N PHE A 337 -2.21 17.56 -31.19
CA PHE A 337 -2.50 16.37 -30.38
C PHE A 337 -4.00 16.29 -30.04
N ASN A 338 -4.66 15.22 -30.46
CA ASN A 338 -6.10 15.03 -30.25
C ASN A 338 -6.39 13.81 -29.37
N VAL A 339 -7.18 14.02 -28.33
CA VAL A 339 -7.76 12.95 -27.50
C VAL A 339 -9.26 12.91 -27.82
N PRO A 340 -9.73 11.97 -28.66
CA PRO A 340 -11.15 11.91 -29.01
C PRO A 340 -11.99 11.50 -27.80
N ILE A 341 -13.28 11.84 -27.82
CA ILE A 341 -14.23 11.41 -26.78
C ILE A 341 -14.21 9.87 -26.70
N GLY A 342 -14.03 9.37 -25.48
CA GLY A 342 -13.90 7.93 -25.21
C GLY A 342 -12.45 7.42 -25.18
N ALA A 343 -11.45 8.25 -25.47
CA ALA A 343 -10.04 7.97 -25.17
C ALA A 343 -9.61 8.68 -23.88
N GLU A 344 -8.60 8.13 -23.21
CA GLU A 344 -8.00 8.68 -22.01
C GLU A 344 -6.49 8.89 -22.20
N PHE A 345 -6.00 10.02 -21.67
CA PHE A 345 -4.61 10.40 -21.80
C PHE A 345 -4.07 10.98 -20.49
N ASN A 346 -2.92 10.47 -20.04
CA ASN A 346 -2.15 11.00 -18.93
C ASN A 346 -0.70 11.27 -19.36
N ALA A 347 -0.17 12.42 -18.95
CA ALA A 347 1.24 12.77 -19.10
C ALA A 347 1.80 13.16 -17.73
N ILE A 348 2.82 12.45 -17.29
CA ILE A 348 3.32 12.54 -15.91
C ILE A 348 4.82 12.69 -15.92
N THR A 349 5.33 13.66 -15.16
CA THR A 349 6.75 13.71 -14.85
C THR A 349 7.04 12.88 -13.61
N VAL A 350 7.98 11.93 -13.73
CA VAL A 350 8.37 11.02 -12.64
C VAL A 350 9.90 10.96 -12.60
N PRO A 351 10.54 11.26 -11.45
CA PRO A 351 11.98 11.08 -11.31
C PRO A 351 12.38 9.61 -11.44
N CYS A 352 13.50 9.36 -12.10
CA CYS A 352 14.10 8.03 -12.11
C CYS A 352 14.88 7.75 -10.83
N HIS A 353 14.90 6.48 -10.44
CA HIS A 353 15.49 6.00 -9.20
C HIS A 353 16.04 4.59 -9.36
#